data_AF-A0A948QEI8-F1
#
_entry.id   AF-A0A948QEI8-F1
#
_cell.length_a   1.000
_cell.length_b   1.000
_cell.length_c   1.000
_cell.angle_alpha   90.00
_cell.angle_beta   90.00
_cell.angle_gamma   90.00
#
_symmetry.space_group_name_H-M   'P 1'
#
loop_
_entity.id
_entity.type
_entity.pdbx_description
1 polymer ?
#
loop_
_entity_poly.entity_id
_entity_poly.type
_entity_poly.pdbx_seq_one_letter_code
_entity_poly.pdbx_strand_id
1 'polypeptide(L)'
;MMKGLPFRVWSLVTITPVFAAIIIRIIWELAVNFSTSGLLMSALVIIGVLGLYALLFYLILKPNLKLLTSLPVWIGIAVLMTGGMIGASIHLTRFLPSHQSELPWSLVLALLYAFAMFNAYCILLWFVWSLWKKKHRKE
;
A
#
# COMPACT_ATOMS: atom_id res chain seq x y z
N MET A 1 -7.32 -8.09 -30.60
CA MET A 1 -7.16 -6.69 -30.17
C MET A 1 -8.33 -6.31 -29.26
N MET A 2 -8.27 -6.70 -27.99
CA MET A 2 -9.31 -6.46 -26.97
C MET A 2 -8.61 -6.47 -25.58
N LYS A 3 -7.81 -5.46 -25.21
CA LYS A 3 -6.97 -5.57 -23.99
C LYS A 3 -6.69 -4.26 -23.25
N GLY A 4 -7.69 -3.40 -23.03
CA GLY A 4 -7.48 -2.17 -22.24
C GLY A 4 -8.70 -1.63 -21.51
N LEU A 5 -9.89 -1.75 -22.11
CA LEU A 5 -11.14 -1.27 -21.53
C LEU A 5 -11.51 -1.93 -20.18
N PRO A 6 -11.45 -3.28 -20.03
CA PRO A 6 -11.81 -3.89 -18.75
C PRO A 6 -10.84 -3.50 -17.63
N PHE A 7 -9.52 -3.47 -17.89
CA PHE A 7 -8.54 -3.06 -16.88
C PHE A 7 -8.75 -1.61 -16.39
N ARG A 8 -9.06 -0.69 -17.30
CA ARG A 8 -9.36 0.72 -16.95
C ARG A 8 -10.62 0.86 -16.11
N VAL A 9 -11.70 0.16 -16.48
CA VAL A 9 -12.97 0.17 -15.73
C VAL A 9 -12.78 -0.49 -14.36
N TRP A 10 -12.13 -1.65 -14.28
CA TRP A 10 -11.86 -2.33 -13.01
C TRP A 10 -10.96 -1.52 -12.08
N SER A 11 -10.00 -0.77 -12.62
CA SER A 11 -9.18 0.17 -11.84
C SER A 11 -10.04 1.30 -11.29
N LEU A 12 -10.89 1.94 -12.11
CA LEU A 12 -11.80 3.00 -11.66
C LEU A 12 -12.82 2.52 -10.61
N VAL A 13 -13.32 1.29 -10.75
CA VAL A 13 -14.28 0.69 -9.81
C VAL A 13 -13.63 0.35 -8.46
N THR A 14 -12.37 -0.10 -8.45
CA THR A 14 -11.64 -0.35 -7.18
C THR A 14 -11.25 0.94 -6.46
N ILE A 15 -11.14 2.04 -7.19
CA ILE A 15 -10.77 3.37 -6.69
C ILE A 15 -11.88 4.01 -5.84
N THR A 16 -13.15 3.86 -6.25
CA THR A 16 -14.29 4.48 -5.57
C THR A 16 -14.45 4.07 -4.09
N PRO A 17 -14.44 2.77 -3.72
CA PRO A 17 -14.57 2.36 -2.32
C PRO A 17 -13.36 2.76 -1.48
N VAL A 18 -12.16 2.84 -2.07
CA VAL A 18 -10.95 3.31 -1.37
C VAL A 18 -11.07 4.78 -0.99
N PHE A 19 -11.58 5.63 -1.90
CA PHE A 19 -11.85 7.04 -1.59
C PHE A 19 -12.90 7.20 -0.50
N ALA A 20 -14.00 6.44 -0.58
CA ALA A 20 -15.03 6.45 0.45
C ALA A 20 -14.45 6.05 1.82
N ALA A 21 -13.64 5.00 1.88
CA ALA A 21 -13.00 4.55 3.12
C ALA A 21 -12.07 5.61 3.73
N ILE A 22 -11.30 6.32 2.91
CA ILE A 22 -10.42 7.41 3.38
C ILE A 22 -11.23 8.58 3.93
N ILE A 23 -12.25 9.02 3.19
CA ILE A 23 -13.12 10.12 3.63
C ILE A 23 -13.80 9.77 4.96
N ILE A 24 -14.37 8.57 5.06
CA ILE A 24 -14.97 8.06 6.29
C ILE A 24 -13.94 8.04 7.43
N ARG A 25 -12.71 7.58 7.18
CA ARG A 25 -11.66 7.54 8.19
C ARG A 25 -11.24 8.93 8.66
N ILE A 26 -11.10 9.89 7.76
CA ILE A 26 -10.77 11.29 8.10
C ILE A 26 -11.89 11.91 8.92
N ILE A 27 -13.15 11.73 8.52
CA ILE A 27 -14.31 12.23 9.25
C ILE A 27 -14.35 11.62 10.65
N TRP A 28 -14.12 10.31 10.77
CA TRP A 28 -14.09 9.62 12.06
C TRP A 28 -13.00 10.17 12.99
N GLU A 29 -11.77 10.34 12.49
CA GLU A 29 -10.67 10.89 13.28
C GLU A 29 -10.93 12.34 13.71
N LEU A 30 -11.54 13.17 12.85
CA LEU A 30 -11.82 14.57 13.16
C LEU A 30 -13.04 14.75 14.07
N ALA A 31 -14.09 13.94 13.90
CA ALA A 31 -15.37 14.15 14.58
C ALA A 31 -15.58 13.26 15.81
N VAL A 32 -14.91 12.10 15.89
CA VAL A 32 -15.19 11.08 16.93
C VAL A 32 -13.96 10.78 17.79
N ASN A 33 -12.76 10.72 17.22
CA ASN A 33 -11.56 10.27 17.94
C ASN A 33 -10.32 11.11 17.62
N PHE A 34 -10.37 12.40 17.94
CA PHE A 34 -9.28 13.32 17.64
C PHE A 34 -8.02 12.97 18.43
N SER A 35 -6.99 12.49 17.73
CA SER A 35 -5.68 12.20 18.31
C SER A 35 -4.55 12.54 17.36
N THR A 36 -3.45 13.11 17.86
CA THR A 36 -2.27 13.44 17.05
C THR A 36 -1.71 12.20 16.34
N SER A 37 -1.73 11.04 17.02
CA SER A 37 -1.25 9.79 16.42
C SER A 37 -2.18 9.24 15.34
N GLY A 38 -3.50 9.39 15.50
CA GLY A 38 -4.50 8.98 14.50
C GLY A 38 -4.51 9.89 13.27
N LEU A 39 -4.28 11.19 13.45
CA LEU A 39 -4.05 12.14 12.37
C LEU A 39 -2.79 11.82 11.57
N LEU A 40 -1.68 11.51 12.25
CA LEU A 40 -0.42 11.15 11.60
C LEU A 40 -0.57 9.87 10.75
N MET A 41 -1.24 8.85 11.32
CA MET A 41 -1.53 7.61 10.60
C MET A 41 -2.46 7.85 9.40
N SER A 42 -3.47 8.71 9.54
CA SER A 42 -4.37 9.06 8.44
C SER A 42 -3.64 9.80 7.33
N ALA A 43 -2.74 10.73 7.66
CA ALA A 43 -1.90 11.42 6.69
C ALA A 43 -1.01 10.45 5.90
N LEU A 44 -0.38 9.48 6.59
CA LEU A 44 0.43 8.44 5.94
C LEU A 44 -0.39 7.57 4.99
N VAL A 45 -1.60 7.19 5.39
CA VAL A 45 -2.53 6.42 4.54
C VAL A 45 -2.94 7.23 3.31
N ILE A 46 -3.28 8.51 3.46
CA ILE A 46 -3.64 9.40 2.34
C ILE A 46 -2.47 9.49 1.35
N ILE A 47 -1.24 9.73 1.84
CA ILE A 47 -0.04 9.83 0.99
C ILE A 47 0.19 8.51 0.24
N GLY A 48 0.10 7.37 0.93
CA GLY A 48 0.27 6.05 0.31
C GLY A 48 -0.76 5.79 -0.79
N VAL A 49 -2.02 6.16 -0.54
CA VAL A 49 -3.08 6.00 -1.52
C VAL A 49 -2.93 6.97 -2.70
N LEU A 50 -2.59 8.24 -2.47
CA LEU A 50 -2.28 9.20 -3.54
C LEU A 50 -1.08 8.73 -4.41
N GLY A 51 -0.07 8.14 -3.79
CA GLY A 51 1.06 7.53 -4.50
C GLY A 51 0.63 6.37 -5.40
N LEU A 52 -0.22 5.47 -4.89
CA LEU A 52 -0.81 4.39 -5.66
C LEU A 52 -1.66 4.94 -6.82
N TYR A 53 -2.42 6.01 -6.59
CA TYR A 53 -3.20 6.70 -7.62
C TYR A 53 -2.33 7.28 -8.73
N ALA A 54 -1.28 8.01 -8.37
CA ALA A 54 -0.36 8.59 -9.34
C ALA A 54 0.25 7.48 -10.22
N LEU A 55 0.58 6.33 -9.62
CA LEU A 55 1.07 5.15 -10.33
C LEU A 55 0.01 4.55 -11.27
N LEU A 56 -1.21 4.30 -10.79
CA LEU A 56 -2.31 3.76 -11.61
C LEU A 56 -2.72 4.71 -12.75
N PHE A 57 -2.76 6.01 -12.49
CA PHE A 57 -3.09 7.02 -13.49
C PHE A 57 -2.02 7.11 -14.56
N TYR A 58 -0.74 7.10 -14.15
CA TYR A 58 0.39 7.01 -15.07
C TYR A 58 0.29 5.78 -15.98
N LEU A 59 0.01 4.61 -15.38
CA LEU A 59 -0.19 3.34 -16.08
C LEU A 59 -1.31 3.40 -17.12
N ILE A 60 -2.41 4.09 -16.82
CA ILE A 60 -3.59 4.17 -17.69
C ILE A 60 -3.38 5.13 -18.87
N LEU A 61 -2.74 6.27 -18.64
CA LEU A 61 -2.59 7.34 -19.64
C LEU A 61 -1.43 7.12 -20.60
N LYS A 62 -0.28 6.67 -20.11
CA LYS A 62 0.89 6.34 -20.93
C LYS A 62 1.55 5.08 -20.34
N PRO A 63 1.09 3.87 -20.72
CA PRO A 63 1.69 2.62 -20.28
C PRO A 63 3.08 2.46 -20.92
N ASN A 64 4.08 3.18 -20.40
CA ASN A 64 5.47 2.92 -20.72
C ASN A 64 5.95 1.81 -19.79
N LEU A 65 5.75 0.57 -20.20
CA LEU A 65 6.16 -0.61 -19.44
C LEU A 65 7.67 -0.60 -19.13
N LYS A 66 8.51 0.06 -19.96
CA LYS A 66 9.94 0.23 -19.67
C LYS A 66 10.19 1.10 -18.43
N LEU A 67 9.35 2.10 -18.20
CA LEU A 67 9.45 2.94 -17.00
C LEU A 67 9.01 2.17 -15.75
N LEU A 68 8.01 1.29 -15.87
CA LEU A 68 7.63 0.41 -14.77
C LEU A 68 8.70 -0.60 -14.44
N THR A 69 9.49 -1.07 -15.40
CA THR A 69 10.65 -1.93 -15.11
C THR A 69 11.86 -1.13 -14.64
N SER A 70 11.77 0.19 -14.55
CA SER A 70 12.90 1.02 -14.15
C SER A 70 13.15 0.88 -12.65
N LEU A 71 14.43 0.70 -12.32
CA LEU A 71 14.89 0.58 -10.95
C LEU A 71 14.44 1.74 -10.03
N PRO A 72 14.46 3.03 -10.47
CA PRO A 72 14.02 4.13 -9.61
C PRO A 72 12.55 4.02 -9.18
N VAL A 73 11.67 3.57 -10.07
CA VAL A 73 10.24 3.38 -9.75
C VAL A 73 10.08 2.28 -8.69
N TRP A 74 10.76 1.14 -8.85
CA TRP A 74 10.69 0.06 -7.88
C TRP A 74 11.33 0.40 -6.53
N ILE A 75 12.38 1.22 -6.51
CA ILE A 75 12.92 1.79 -5.27
C ILE A 75 11.87 2.66 -4.58
N GLY A 76 11.17 3.52 -5.33
CA GLY A 76 10.07 4.34 -4.80
C GLY A 76 8.94 3.48 -4.21
N ILE A 77 8.52 2.44 -4.93
CA ILE A 77 7.52 1.47 -4.44
C ILE A 77 8.03 0.76 -3.18
N ALA A 78 9.31 0.36 -3.14
CA ALA A 78 9.91 -0.26 -1.96
C ALA A 78 9.85 0.66 -0.75
N VAL A 79 10.23 1.93 -0.89
CA VAL A 79 10.17 2.93 0.20
C VAL A 79 8.74 3.12 0.70
N LEU A 80 7.75 3.23 -0.20
CA LEU A 80 6.34 3.34 0.19
C LEU A 80 5.87 2.11 0.96
N MET A 81 6.22 0.92 0.48
CA MET A 81 5.89 -0.34 1.14
C MET A 81 6.61 -0.51 2.48
N THR A 82 7.84 -0.01 2.62
CA THR A 82 8.54 0.07 3.92
C THR A 82 7.72 0.90 4.91
N GLY A 83 7.23 2.07 4.50
CA GLY A 83 6.38 2.92 5.34
C GLY A 83 5.09 2.21 5.76
N GLY A 84 4.42 1.54 4.81
CA GLY A 84 3.24 0.71 5.10
C GLY A 84 3.53 -0.43 6.08
N MET A 85 4.70 -1.06 5.95
CA MET A 85 5.14 -2.15 6.82
C MET A 85 5.42 -1.67 8.25
N ILE A 86 6.05 -0.50 8.40
CA ILE A 86 6.25 0.14 9.70
C ILE A 86 4.89 0.47 10.33
N GLY A 87 3.98 1.06 9.56
CA GLY A 87 2.62 1.37 10.02
C GLY A 87 1.85 0.13 10.47
N ALA A 88 1.89 -0.95 9.69
CA ALA A 88 1.28 -2.23 10.03
C ALA A 88 1.90 -2.85 11.29
N SER A 89 3.22 -2.73 11.46
CA SER A 89 3.93 -3.21 12.65
C SER A 89 3.51 -2.43 13.90
N ILE A 90 3.44 -1.10 13.82
CA ILE A 90 2.94 -0.24 14.90
C ILE A 90 1.47 -0.57 15.22
N HIS A 91 0.65 -0.80 14.21
CA HIS A 91 -0.73 -1.19 14.41
C HIS A 91 -0.83 -2.55 15.13
N LEU A 92 -0.05 -3.54 14.73
CA LEU A 92 -0.05 -4.87 15.34
C LEU A 92 0.43 -4.83 16.80
N THR A 93 1.50 -4.08 17.10
CA THR A 93 2.02 -3.95 18.48
C THR A 93 1.04 -3.24 19.41
N ARG A 94 0.22 -2.32 18.89
CA ARG A 94 -0.88 -1.69 19.64
C ARG A 94 -2.12 -2.57 19.72
N PHE A 95 -2.38 -3.38 18.69
CA PHE A 95 -3.54 -4.26 18.63
C PHE A 95 -3.43 -5.42 19.62
N LEU A 96 -2.24 -6.03 19.75
CA LEU A 96 -1.99 -7.17 20.65
C LEU A 96 -2.49 -6.95 22.10
N PRO A 97 -2.14 -5.84 22.79
CA PRO A 97 -2.62 -5.60 24.15
C PRO A 97 -4.04 -5.02 24.24
N SER A 98 -4.74 -4.82 23.11
CA SER A 98 -6.08 -4.23 23.10
C SER A 98 -7.18 -5.29 23.26
N HIS A 99 -8.30 -4.94 23.88
CA HIS A 99 -9.48 -5.83 23.99
C HIS A 99 -10.02 -6.31 22.63
N GLN A 100 -9.66 -5.63 21.52
CA GLN A 100 -10.05 -6.06 20.19
C GLN A 100 -9.34 -7.35 19.75
N SER A 101 -8.17 -7.68 20.33
CA SER A 101 -7.46 -8.93 20.04
C SER A 101 -8.13 -10.17 20.65
N GLU A 102 -9.01 -9.97 21.64
CA GLU A 102 -9.78 -11.02 22.30
C GLU A 102 -11.01 -11.46 21.46
N LEU A 103 -11.39 -10.67 20.46
CA LEU A 103 -12.49 -11.02 19.56
C LEU A 103 -12.16 -12.30 18.77
N PRO A 104 -13.14 -13.19 18.53
CA PRO A 104 -12.91 -14.41 17.75
C PRO A 104 -12.27 -14.10 16.41
N TRP A 105 -11.21 -14.84 16.06
CA TRP A 105 -10.46 -14.73 14.80
C TRP A 105 -9.70 -13.42 14.56
N SER A 106 -9.89 -12.37 15.35
CA SER A 106 -9.29 -11.05 15.08
C SER A 106 -7.77 -11.10 15.12
N LEU A 107 -7.19 -11.79 16.11
CA LEU A 107 -5.76 -12.01 16.22
C LEU A 107 -5.20 -12.86 15.05
N VAL A 108 -5.90 -13.94 14.70
CA VAL A 108 -5.49 -14.82 13.59
C VAL A 108 -5.46 -14.04 12.29
N LEU A 109 -6.50 -13.24 12.01
CA LEU A 109 -6.58 -12.39 10.83
C LEU A 109 -5.46 -11.32 10.83
N ALA A 110 -5.23 -10.65 11.96
CA ALA A 110 -4.18 -9.65 12.07
C ALA A 110 -2.78 -10.24 11.80
N LEU A 111 -2.51 -11.44 12.32
CA LEU A 111 -1.26 -12.16 12.06
C LEU A 111 -1.15 -12.59 10.60
N LEU A 112 -2.21 -13.15 10.00
CA LEU A 112 -2.22 -13.53 8.58
C LEU A 112 -1.95 -12.33 7.68
N TYR A 113 -2.56 -11.17 7.95
CA TYR A 113 -2.28 -9.94 7.22
C TYR A 113 -0.82 -9.48 7.39
N ALA A 114 -0.29 -9.54 8.60
CA ALA A 114 1.11 -9.18 8.87
C ALA A 114 2.08 -10.10 8.12
N PHE A 115 1.86 -11.42 8.13
CA PHE A 115 2.66 -12.39 7.39
C PHE A 115 2.55 -12.20 5.88
N ALA A 116 1.34 -11.96 5.36
CA ALA A 116 1.13 -11.69 3.94
C ALA A 116 1.89 -10.42 3.49
N MET A 117 1.80 -9.35 4.28
CA MET A 117 2.53 -8.10 4.04
C MET A 117 4.04 -8.30 4.12
N PHE A 118 4.54 -9.04 5.12
CA PHE A 118 5.96 -9.35 5.24
C PHE A 118 6.48 -10.12 4.02
N ASN A 119 5.77 -11.17 3.61
CA ASN A 119 6.13 -11.96 2.45
C ASN A 119 6.14 -11.12 1.16
N ALA A 120 5.06 -10.36 0.91
CA ALA A 120 4.98 -9.46 -0.23
C ALA A 120 6.14 -8.44 -0.25
N TYR A 121 6.52 -7.92 0.92
CA TYR A 121 7.65 -7.00 1.06
C TYR A 121 9.00 -7.68 0.78
N CYS A 122 9.22 -8.90 1.25
CA CYS A 122 10.43 -9.68 0.92
C CYS A 122 10.56 -9.92 -0.59
N ILE A 123 9.46 -10.31 -1.25
CA ILE A 123 9.42 -10.50 -2.72
C ILE A 123 9.75 -9.20 -3.44
N LEU A 124 9.18 -8.08 -2.98
CA LEU A 124 9.45 -6.75 -3.52
C LEU A 124 10.92 -6.38 -3.42
N LEU A 125 11.53 -6.54 -2.24
CA LEU A 125 12.96 -6.27 -2.04
C LEU A 125 13.84 -7.16 -2.91
N TRP A 126 13.50 -8.45 -3.03
CA TRP A 126 14.20 -9.37 -3.92
C TRP A 126 14.12 -8.93 -5.38
N PHE A 127 12.94 -8.48 -5.82
CA PHE A 127 12.74 -7.98 -7.18
C PHE A 127 13.54 -6.69 -7.44
N VAL A 128 13.51 -5.73 -6.52
CA VAL A 128 14.33 -4.50 -6.58
C VAL A 128 15.81 -4.84 -6.68
N TRP A 129 16.28 -5.78 -5.86
CA TRP A 129 17.66 -6.24 -5.86
C TRP A 129 18.04 -6.90 -7.20
N SER A 130 17.15 -7.70 -7.78
CA SER A 130 17.35 -8.30 -9.11
C SER A 130 17.50 -7.24 -10.20
N LEU A 131 16.64 -6.22 -10.20
CA LEU A 131 16.76 -5.09 -11.13
C LEU A 131 18.06 -4.29 -10.93
N TRP A 132 18.46 -4.09 -9.67
CA TRP A 132 19.71 -3.42 -9.34
C TRP A 132 20.91 -4.18 -9.89
N LYS A 133 20.97 -5.51 -9.68
CA LYS A 133 22.04 -6.35 -10.24
C LYS A 133 22.10 -6.27 -11.75
N LYS A 134 20.97 -6.39 -12.45
CA LYS A 134 20.91 -6.30 -13.92
C LYS A 134 21.49 -4.98 -14.42
N LYS A 135 21.10 -3.86 -13.81
CA LYS A 135 21.60 -2.53 -14.17
C LYS A 135 23.11 -2.37 -13.94
N HIS A 136 23.65 -2.94 -12.86
CA HIS A 136 25.05 -2.77 -12.49
C HIS A 136 26.01 -3.83 -13.04
N ARG A 137 25.52 -4.96 -13.58
CA ARG A 137 26.35 -6.00 -14.20
C ARG A 137 26.63 -5.82 -15.69
N LYS A 138 26.06 -4.81 -16.36
CA LYS A 138 26.17 -4.62 -17.83
C LYS A 138 25.91 -5.92 -18.62
N GLU A 139 24.80 -6.59 -18.28
CA GLU A 139 24.17 -7.61 -19.15
C GLU A 139 22.97 -7.00 -19.87
#